data_AF-X1KFT7-F1
#
_entry.id   AF-X1KFT7-F1
#
_cell.length_a   1.000
_cell.length_b   1.000
_cell.length_c   1.000
_cell.angle_alpha   90.00
_cell.angle_beta   90.00
_cell.angle_gamma   90.00
#
_symmetry.space_group_name_H-M   'P 1'
#
loop_
_entity.id
_entity.type
_entity.pdbx_description
1 polymer ?
#
loop_
_entity_poly.entity_id
_entity_poly.type
_entity_poly.pdbx_seq_one_letter_code
_entity_poly.pdbx_strand_id
1 'polypeptide(L)' 'SLQDDLEETENKIESSRRYYNGTVRDFNTIREVFPNTLVTALFSEKFPKREMFEVEREEEREAPKVEF' A
#
# COMPACT_ATOMS: atom_id res chain seq x y z
N SER A 1 20.43 -10.93 -16.39
CA SER A 1 19.88 -10.44 -17.68
C SER A 1 19.07 -9.20 -17.39
N LEU A 2 18.88 -8.29 -18.35
CA LEU A 2 17.96 -7.14 -18.16
C LEU A 2 16.54 -7.61 -17.77
N GLN A 3 16.14 -8.79 -18.25
CA GLN A 3 14.89 -9.42 -17.86
C GLN A 3 14.88 -9.83 -16.37
N ASP A 4 15.98 -10.38 -15.86
CA ASP A 4 16.10 -10.77 -14.43
C ASP A 4 16.09 -9.53 -13.52
N ASP A 5 16.74 -8.44 -13.94
CA ASP A 5 16.76 -7.18 -13.18
C ASP A 5 15.38 -6.49 -13.16
N LEU A 6 14.64 -6.61 -14.26
CA LEU A 6 13.24 -6.16 -14.35
C LEU A 6 12.34 -6.99 -13.42
N GLU A 7 12.45 -8.32 -13.47
CA GLU A 7 11.71 -9.22 -12.58
C GLU A 7 11.99 -8.92 -11.10
N GLU A 8 13.25 -8.71 -10.73
CA GLU A 8 13.61 -8.36 -9.35
C GLU A 8 12.99 -7.01 -8.93
N THR A 9 12.96 -6.05 -9.85
CA THR A 9 12.37 -4.73 -9.59
C THR A 9 10.85 -4.81 -9.43
N GLU A 10 10.15 -5.56 -10.28
CA GLU A 10 8.71 -5.79 -10.19
C GLU A 10 8.35 -6.50 -8.87
N ASN A 11 9.10 -7.54 -8.50
CA ASN A 11 8.93 -8.24 -7.23
C ASN A 11 9.10 -7.31 -6.01
N LYS A 12 10.08 -6.39 -6.05
CA LYS A 12 10.28 -5.37 -5.00
C LYS A 12 9.12 -4.38 -4.92
N ILE A 13 8.61 -3.91 -6.06
CA ILE A 13 7.45 -3.01 -6.13
C ILE A 13 6.22 -3.70 -5.53
N GLU A 14 5.94 -4.93 -5.94
CA GLU A 14 4.80 -5.69 -5.46
C GLU A 14 4.89 -5.96 -3.95
N SER A 15 6.06 -6.37 -3.46
CA SER A 15 6.31 -6.58 -2.03
C SER A 15 6.10 -5.30 -1.22
N SER A 16 6.63 -4.17 -1.70
CA SER A 16 6.47 -2.86 -1.06
C SER A 16 5.00 -2.43 -0.99
N ARG A 17 4.24 -2.66 -2.07
CA ARG A 17 2.79 -2.41 -2.12
C ARG A 17 2.04 -3.24 -1.08
N ARG A 18 2.30 -4.55 -1.01
CA ARG A 18 1.67 -5.43 -0.01
C ARG A 18 1.99 -4.97 1.41
N TYR A 19 3.25 -4.62 1.68
CA TYR A 19 3.68 -4.14 2.99
C TYR A 19 2.99 -2.84 3.40
N TYR A 20 2.92 -1.85 2.51
CA TYR A 20 2.20 -0.60 2.76
C TYR A 20 0.72 -0.85 3.08
N ASN A 21 0.04 -1.64 2.23
CA ASN A 21 -1.38 -1.94 2.40
C ASN A 21 -1.65 -2.72 3.70
N GLY A 22 -0.78 -3.67 4.06
CA GLY A 22 -0.85 -4.37 5.34
C GLY A 22 -0.74 -3.41 6.52
N THR A 23 0.25 -2.51 6.50
CA THR A 23 0.46 -1.51 7.55
C THR A 23 -0.72 -0.54 7.68
N VAL A 24 -1.26 -0.06 6.55
CA VAL A 24 -2.46 0.80 6.52
C VAL A 24 -3.67 0.09 7.08
N ARG A 25 -3.88 -1.18 6.69
CA ARG A 25 -4.98 -2.01 7.20
C ARG A 25 -4.89 -2.17 8.71
N ASP A 26 -3.72 -2.53 9.23
CA ASP A 26 -3.52 -2.77 10.66
C ASP A 26 -3.68 -1.46 11.44
N PHE A 27 -3.14 -0.35 10.94
CA PHE A 27 -3.35 0.99 11.53
C PHE A 27 -4.84 1.37 11.58
N ASN A 28 -5.56 1.22 10.47
CA ASN A 28 -6.99 1.51 10.41
C ASN A 28 -7.80 0.60 11.35
N THR A 29 -7.44 -0.68 11.42
CA THR A 29 -8.08 -1.65 12.34
C THR A 29 -7.88 -1.23 13.79
N ILE A 30 -6.64 -0.93 14.19
CA ILE A 30 -6.32 -0.49 15.56
C ILE A 30 -7.06 0.80 15.91
N ARG A 31 -7.21 1.74 14.95
CA ARG A 31 -7.98 2.97 15.12
C ARG A 31 -9.47 2.69 15.43
N GLU A 32 -10.02 1.66 14.81
CA GLU A 32 -11.45 1.30 14.85
C GLU A 32 -11.81 0.31 15.98
N VAL A 33 -10.82 -0.18 16.74
CA VAL A 33 -11.01 -1.06 17.90
C VAL A 33 -11.18 -0.26 19.20
N PHE A 34 -12.12 -0.65 20.06
CA PHE A 34 -12.27 -0.07 21.39
C PHE A 34 -11.06 -0.44 22.30
N PRO A 35 -10.51 0.48 23.11
CA PRO A 35 -10.98 1.85 23.36
C PRO A 35 -10.37 2.93 22.46
N ASN A 36 -9.51 2.55 21.50
CA ASN A 36 -8.79 3.50 20.65
C ASN A 36 -9.72 4.39 19.82
N THR A 37 -10.92 3.92 19.47
CA THR A 37 -11.95 4.74 18.79
C THR A 37 -12.27 6.04 19.52
N LEU A 38 -12.24 6.04 20.86
CA LEU A 38 -12.51 7.24 21.66
C LEU A 38 -11.38 8.27 21.52
N VAL A 39 -10.12 7.81 21.66
CA VAL A 39 -8.94 8.67 21.54
C VAL A 39 -8.81 9.20 20.11
N THR A 40 -9.04 8.34 19.13
CA THR A 40 -8.90 8.70 17.71
C THR A 40 -10.04 9.62 17.24
N ALA A 41 -11.23 9.53 17.83
CA ALA A 41 -12.30 10.51 17.62
C ALA A 41 -11.98 11.87 18.25
N LEU A 42 -11.40 11.90 19.47
CA LEU A 42 -11.02 13.14 20.15
C LEU A 42 -9.82 13.84 19.48
N PHE A 43 -8.92 13.08 18.85
CA PHE A 43 -7.72 13.57 18.17
C PHE A 43 -7.70 13.21 16.68
N SER A 44 -8.83 13.44 15.99
CA SER A 44 -9.04 13.03 14.60
C SER A 44 -7.98 13.58 13.63
N GLU A 45 -7.52 14.81 13.83
CA GLU A 45 -6.44 15.42 13.03
C GLU A 45 -5.09 14.69 13.17
N LYS A 46 -4.82 14.08 14.34
CA LYS A 46 -3.56 13.36 14.60
C LYS A 46 -3.61 11.91 14.13
N PHE A 47 -4.80 11.33 14.07
CA PHE A 47 -5.01 9.93 13.67
C PHE A 47 -6.03 9.83 12.52
N PRO A 48 -5.77 10.47 11.37
CA PRO A 48 -6.66 10.37 10.22
C PRO A 48 -6.67 8.95 9.66
N LYS A 49 -7.77 8.55 9.03
CA LYS A 49 -7.82 7.31 8.25
C LYS A 49 -6.82 7.37 7.12
N ARG A 50 -6.11 6.27 6.90
CA ARG A 50 -5.17 6.14 5.77
C ARG A 50 -5.79 5.32 4.66
N GLU A 51 -5.52 5.73 3.43
CA GLU A 51 -5.98 5.04 2.23
C GLU A 51 -4.98 3.96 1.82
N MET A 52 -5.49 2.89 1.22
CA MET A 52 -4.64 1.84 0.67
C MET A 52 -4.04 2.31 -0.66
N PHE A 53 -2.88 1.78 -0.99
CA PHE A 53 -2.26 1.97 -2.29
C PHE A 53 -2.86 0.98 -3.30
N GLU A 54 -3.90 1.43 -3.99
CA GLU A 54 -4.57 0.69 -5.04
C GLU A 54 -3.95 0.99 -6.42
N VAL A 55 -4.01 0.02 -7.33
CA VAL A 55 -3.66 0.28 -8.73
C VAL A 55 -4.92 0.81 -9.40
N GLU A 56 -5.07 2.14 -9.49
CA GLU A 56 -6.29 2.76 -10.01
C GLU A 56 -6.39 2.66 -11.55
N ARG A 57 -5.26 2.49 -12.25
CA ARG A 57 -5.22 2.38 -13.71
C ARG A 57 -4.76 1.00 -14.14
N GLU A 58 -5.57 0.35 -14.97
CA GLU A 58 -5.27 -0.95 -15.57
C GLU A 58 -3.96 -0.93 -16.38
N GLU A 59 -3.60 0.24 -16.93
CA GLU A 59 -2.34 0.55 -17.60
C GLU A 59 -1.10 0.37 -16.70
N GLU A 60 -1.22 0.59 -15.39
CA GLU A 60 -0.12 0.39 -14.43
C GLU A 60 0.10 -1.09 -14.07
N ARG A 61 -0.75 -1.98 -14.58
CA ARG A 61 -0.53 -3.44 -14.53
C ARG A 61 0.11 -3.98 -15.80
N GLU A 62 0.21 -3.19 -16.86
CA GLU A 62 0.88 -3.64 -18.09
C GLU A 62 2.39 -3.68 -17.85
N ALA A 63 2.99 -4.87 -18.08
CA ALA A 63 4.44 -5.01 -18.07
C ALA A 63 5.05 -4.08 -19.14
N PRO A 64 6.15 -3.37 -18.82
CA PRO A 64 6.78 -2.48 -19.77
C PRO A 64 7.21 -3.26 -21.03
N LYS A 65 6.85 -2.75 -22.22
CA LYS A 65 7.28 -3.35 -23.49
C LYS A 65 8.78 -3.14 -23.66
N VAL A 66 9.56 -4.22 -23.52
CA VAL A 66 10.99 -4.22 -23.78
C VAL A 66 11.21 -4.44 -25.28
N GLU A 67 11.60 -3.39 -26.00
CA GLU A 67 12.10 -3.52 -27.38
C GLU A 67 13.62 -3.70 -27.35
N PHE A 68 14.13 -4.65 -28.14
CA PHE A 68 15.56 -4.96 -28.30
C PHE A 68 16.12 -4.33 -29.58
#